data_AF-A0A7X6TXB7-F1
#
_entry.id   AF-A0A7X6TXB7-F1
#
_cell.length_a   1.000
_cell.length_b   1.000
_cell.length_c   1.000
_cell.angle_alpha   90.00
_cell.angle_beta   90.00
_cell.angle_gamma   90.00
#
_symmetry.space_group_name_H-M   'P 1'
#
loop_
_entity.id
_entity.type
_entity.pdbx_description
1 polymer ?
#
loop_
_entity_poly.entity_id
_entity_poly.type
_entity_poly.pdbx_seq_one_letter_code
_entity_poly.pdbx_strand_id
1 'polypeptide(L)' 'RALSKLYQNQEEKVSSYWGNPVFIVSTVASIQVAEAVKVLIGRENTLAGKLLFIDLETPEFIVLDL' A
#
# COMPACT_ATOMS: atom_id res chain seq x y z
N ARG A 1 10.94 20.27 14.79
CA ARG A 1 10.33 21.62 14.59
C ARG A 1 9.87 21.91 13.16
N ALA A 2 10.55 21.42 12.10
CA ALA A 2 10.08 21.61 10.72
C ALA A 2 8.86 20.75 10.37
N LEU A 3 8.91 19.45 10.70
CA LEU A 3 7.82 18.50 10.43
C LEU A 3 6.50 18.88 11.11
N SER A 4 6.56 19.35 12.36
CA SER A 4 5.37 19.77 13.12
C SER A 4 4.61 20.95 12.51
N LYS A 5 5.23 21.77 11.63
CA LYS A 5 4.52 22.84 10.90
C LYS A 5 3.84 22.33 9.62
N LEU A 6 4.36 21.26 9.02
CA LEU A 6 3.82 20.69 7.78
C LEU A 6 2.57 19.84 8.05
N TYR A 7 2.50 19.20 9.22
CA TYR A 7 1.44 18.24 9.58
C TYR A 7 0.41 18.80 10.58
N GLN A 8 0.32 20.11 10.74
CA GLN A 8 -0.41 20.80 11.83
C GLN A 8 -1.93 20.52 11.89
N ASN A 9 -2.54 19.97 10.82
CA ASN A 9 -3.99 19.79 10.69
C ASN A 9 -4.41 18.42 10.11
N GLN A 10 -3.51 17.43 10.04
CA GLN A 10 -3.82 16.18 9.32
C GLN A 10 -4.45 15.08 10.19
N GLU A 11 -4.38 15.17 11.53
CA GLU A 11 -4.69 14.02 12.39
C GLU A 11 -6.19 13.69 12.53
N GLU A 12 -7.11 14.64 12.32
CA GLU A 12 -8.54 14.39 12.67
C GLU A 12 -9.49 14.18 11.48
N LYS A 13 -9.15 14.61 10.26
CA LYS A 13 -10.17 14.69 9.18
C LYS A 13 -10.14 13.58 8.13
N VAL A 14 -9.02 12.88 7.97
CA VAL A 14 -8.87 11.90 6.87
C VAL A 14 -9.52 10.55 7.21
N SER A 15 -9.45 10.12 8.46
CA SER A 15 -10.06 8.86 8.92
C SER A 15 -11.59 8.90 8.95
N SER A 16 -12.18 10.07 9.23
CA SER A 16 -13.64 10.22 9.36
C SER A 16 -14.39 10.10 8.04
N TYR A 17 -13.74 10.33 6.89
CA TYR A 17 -14.42 10.40 5.58
C TYR A 17 -14.19 9.17 4.68
N TRP A 18 -13.12 8.38 4.89
CA TRP A 18 -12.66 7.37 3.94
C TRP A 18 -12.43 5.97 4.53
N GLY A 19 -12.83 5.69 5.79
CA GLY A 19 -12.52 4.43 6.47
C GLY A 19 -11.11 4.46 7.08
N ASN A 20 -10.38 3.33 7.14
CA ASN A 20 -8.98 3.26 7.61
C ASN A 20 -8.01 3.36 6.40
N PRO A 21 -7.75 4.56 5.86
CA PRO A 21 -7.06 4.73 4.58
C PRO A 21 -5.56 4.55 4.76
N VAL A 22 -5.07 4.79 5.98
CA VAL A 22 -3.67 4.63 6.39
C VAL A 22 -3.26 3.17 6.26
N PHE A 23 -4.10 2.23 6.72
CA PHE A 23 -3.83 0.80 6.56
C PHE A 23 -3.74 0.41 5.09
N ILE A 24 -4.73 0.80 4.28
CA ILE A 24 -4.81 0.45 2.86
C ILE A 24 -3.58 0.94 2.10
N VAL A 25 -3.23 2.22 2.27
CA VAL A 25 -2.05 2.81 1.61
C VAL A 25 -0.77 2.15 2.09
N SER A 26 -0.63 1.90 3.40
CA SER A 26 0.56 1.25 3.95
C SER A 26 0.75 -0.18 3.42
N THR A 27 -0.33 -0.94 3.28
CA THR A 27 -0.31 -2.32 2.76
C THR A 27 0.09 -2.33 1.29
N VAL A 28 -0.54 -1.50 0.45
CA VAL A 28 -0.21 -1.42 -0.98
C VAL A 28 1.24 -0.99 -1.18
N ALA A 29 1.70 0.05 -0.47
CA ALA A 29 3.07 0.54 -0.57
C ALA A 29 4.09 -0.53 -0.14
N SER A 30 3.83 -1.24 0.95
CA SER A 30 4.74 -2.28 1.45
C SER A 30 4.89 -3.43 0.45
N ILE A 31 3.78 -3.86 -0.17
CA ILE A 31 3.80 -4.92 -1.20
C ILE A 31 4.59 -4.46 -2.43
N GLN A 32 4.35 -3.23 -2.91
CA GLN A 32 5.08 -2.70 -4.07
C GLN A 32 6.58 -2.59 -3.81
N VAL A 33 6.98 -2.10 -2.63
CA VAL A 33 8.39 -2.01 -2.24
C VAL A 33 9.01 -3.41 -2.17
N ALA A 34 8.30 -4.40 -1.63
CA ALA A 34 8.80 -5.77 -1.58
C ALA A 34 9.04 -6.36 -2.98
N GLU A 35 8.12 -6.19 -3.94
CA GLU A 35 8.34 -6.62 -5.32
C GLU A 35 9.49 -5.87 -5.99
N ALA A 36 9.58 -4.55 -5.79
CA ALA A 36 10.67 -3.74 -6.34
C ALA A 36 12.04 -4.19 -5.80
N VAL A 37 12.15 -4.48 -4.50
CA VAL A 37 13.39 -4.99 -3.92
C VAL A 37 13.77 -6.35 -4.51
N LYS A 38 12.80 -7.26 -4.73
CA LYS A 38 13.07 -8.55 -5.37
C LYS A 38 13.66 -8.39 -6.77
N VAL A 39 13.11 -7.47 -7.57
CA VAL A 39 13.67 -7.10 -8.89
C VAL A 39 15.13 -6.65 -8.74
N LEU A 40 15.41 -5.73 -7.81
CA LEU A 40 16.74 -5.13 -7.65
C LEU A 40 17.82 -6.13 -7.23
N ILE A 41 17.47 -7.11 -6.40
CA ILE A 41 18.42 -8.14 -5.94
C ILE A 41 18.47 -9.38 -6.84
N GLY A 42 17.73 -9.39 -7.95
CA GLY A 42 17.65 -10.54 -8.86
C GLY A 42 16.95 -11.76 -8.26
N ARG A 43 16.02 -11.55 -7.32
CA ARG A 43 15.19 -12.63 -6.75
C ARG A 43 13.95 -12.84 -7.62
N GLU A 44 13.45 -14.06 -7.66
CA GLU A 44 12.22 -14.40 -8.36
C GLU A 44 11.04 -13.53 -7.89
N ASN A 45 10.30 -12.97 -8.85
CA ASN A 45 9.19 -12.07 -8.60
C ASN A 45 7.87 -12.84 -8.60
N THR A 46 7.19 -12.84 -7.47
CA THR A 46 5.90 -13.51 -7.28
C THR A 46 4.79 -12.84 -8.08
N LEU A 47 4.84 -11.51 -8.25
CA LEU A 47 3.82 -10.72 -8.93
C LEU A 47 4.26 -10.21 -10.32
N ALA A 48 5.40 -10.65 -10.85
CA ALA A 48 5.81 -10.26 -12.20
C ALA A 48 4.84 -10.84 -13.24
N GLY A 49 4.33 -9.99 -14.13
CA GLY A 49 3.33 -10.38 -15.12
C GLY A 49 1.98 -10.76 -14.50
N LYS A 50 1.70 -10.31 -13.27
CA LYS A 50 0.44 -10.56 -12.57
C LYS A 50 -0.14 -9.25 -12.06
N LEU A 51 -1.45 -9.23 -11.83
CA LEU A 51 -2.17 -8.14 -11.21
C LEU A 51 -2.70 -8.59 -9.83
N LEU A 52 -2.34 -7.83 -8.80
CA LEU A 52 -2.86 -8.04 -7.45
C LEU A 52 -4.06 -7.13 -7.21
N PHE A 53 -5.23 -7.73 -7.05
CA PHE A 53 -6.43 -7.09 -6.53
C PHE A 53 -6.51 -7.31 -5.02
N ILE A 54 -6.81 -6.24 -4.30
CA ILE A 54 -7.04 -6.26 -2.86
C ILE A 54 -8.46 -5.77 -2.65
N ASP A 55 -9.31 -6.65 -2.14
CA ASP A 55 -10.62 -6.23 -1.64
C ASP A 55 -10.39 -5.45 -0.33
N LEU A 56 -11.10 -4.34 -0.17
CA LEU A 56 -10.98 -3.45 0.99
C LEU A 56 -12.17 -3.60 1.93
N GLU A 57 -13.27 -4.18 1.46
CA GLU A 57 -14.42 -4.56 2.26
C GLU A 57 -14.17 -5.91 2.94
N THR A 58 -13.60 -6.87 2.19
CA THR A 58 -13.09 -8.14 2.71
C THR A 58 -11.56 -8.17 2.61
N PRO A 59 -10.81 -8.68 3.61
CA PRO A 59 -9.34 -8.68 3.55
C PRO A 59 -8.80 -9.80 2.63
N GLU A 60 -9.30 -9.86 1.40
CA GLU A 60 -8.95 -10.87 0.40
C GLU A 60 -7.95 -10.33 -0.63
N PHE A 61 -7.03 -11.22 -1.05
CA PHE A 61 -6.01 -10.95 -2.05
C PHE A 61 -6.22 -11.87 -3.24
N ILE A 62 -6.45 -11.29 -4.42
CA ILE A 62 -6.71 -12.01 -5.66
C ILE A 62 -5.58 -11.71 -6.63
N VAL A 63 -4.90 -12.74 -7.11
CA VAL A 63 -3.84 -12.62 -8.10
C VAL A 63 -4.35 -13.10 -9.45
N LEU A 64 -4.30 -12.24 -10.45
CA LEU A 64 -4.65 -12.56 -11.83
C LEU A 64 -3.39 -12.58 -12.70
N ASP A 65 -3.29 -13.54 -13.61
CA ASP A 65 -2.23 -13.56 -14.62
C ASP A 65 -2.56 -12.55 -15.74
N LEU A 66 -1.54 -11.85 -16.26
CA LEU A 66 -1.64 -10.87 -17.35
C LEU A 66 -1.21 -11.45 -18.71
#